data_AF-A0A8X7MTM9-F1
#
_entry.id   AF-A0A8X7MTM9-F1
#
_cell.length_a   1.000
_cell.length_b   1.000
_cell.length_c   1.000
_cell.angle_alpha   90.00
_cell.angle_beta   90.00
_cell.angle_gamma   90.00
#
_symmetry.space_group_name_H-M   'P 1'
#
loop_
_entity.id
_entity.type
_entity.pdbx_description
1 polymer ?
#
loop_
_entity_poly.entity_id
_entity_poly.type
_entity_poly.pdbx_seq_one_letter_code
_entity_poly.pdbx_strand_id
1 'polypeptide(L)'
;MRGALRTVGVSVSRARLRLALQANDPHRVQSRWAETTKRREYYVPFVNSLWHIDGHHKVIKYKIVIRGGVDGKSRVVTFMRANSNNRADTVAECFLEATERWEWPSRVRADHGGENLEVMRLTGEARGSLYPKPTHRADVGGRSAVDNIKS
;
A
#
# COMPACT_ATOMS: atom_id res chain seq x y z
N MET A 1 5.92 21.09 -12.81
CA MET A 1 6.58 21.89 -13.87
C MET A 1 5.72 22.09 -15.12
N ARG A 2 5.28 21.05 -15.84
CA ARG A 2 4.47 21.26 -17.07
C ARG A 2 3.13 21.97 -16.83
N GLY A 3 2.48 21.71 -15.71
CA GLY A 3 1.29 22.45 -15.27
C GLY A 3 1.58 23.92 -14.96
N ALA A 4 2.64 24.17 -14.18
CA ALA A 4 3.10 25.53 -13.84
C ALA A 4 3.49 26.38 -15.06
N LEU A 5 4.10 25.78 -16.09
CA LEU A 5 4.42 26.48 -17.34
C LEU A 5 3.18 26.78 -18.17
N ARG A 6 2.19 25.89 -18.17
CA ARG A 6 0.91 26.13 -18.84
C ARG A 6 0.10 27.25 -18.19
N THR A 7 0.16 27.39 -16.86
CA THR A 7 -0.49 28.51 -16.15
C THR A 7 0.11 29.87 -16.48
N VAL A 8 1.37 29.93 -16.91
CA VAL A 8 2.01 31.16 -17.42
C VAL A 8 1.99 31.25 -18.95
N GLY A 9 1.15 30.46 -19.63
CA GLY A 9 0.95 30.53 -21.09
C GLY A 9 2.04 29.86 -21.93
N VAL A 10 3.02 29.20 -21.31
CA VAL A 10 4.17 28.62 -22.00
C VAL A 10 3.91 27.14 -22.33
N SER A 11 3.81 26.84 -23.63
CA SER A 11 3.61 25.47 -24.13
C SER A 11 4.92 24.90 -24.70
N VAL A 12 5.54 23.96 -23.97
CA VAL A 12 6.77 23.27 -24.41
C VAL A 12 6.54 21.76 -24.46
N SER A 13 7.16 21.10 -25.45
CA SER A 13 7.18 19.65 -25.52
C SER A 13 7.95 19.05 -24.33
N ARG A 14 7.58 17.83 -23.90
CA ARG A 14 8.27 17.15 -22.79
C ARG A 14 9.77 16.93 -23.10
N ALA A 15 10.09 16.69 -24.37
CA ALA A 15 11.47 16.50 -24.82
C ALA A 15 12.31 17.77 -24.61
N ARG A 16 11.82 18.92 -25.09
CA ARG A 16 12.52 20.21 -24.90
C ARG A 16 12.63 20.60 -23.44
N LEU A 17 11.59 20.37 -22.64
CA LEU A 17 11.64 20.61 -21.19
C LEU A 17 12.72 19.76 -20.51
N ARG A 18 12.84 18.48 -20.88
CA ARG A 18 13.88 17.59 -20.34
C ARG A 18 15.27 18.07 -20.72
N LEU A 19 15.51 18.40 -21.98
CA LEU A 19 16.80 18.91 -22.45
C LEU A 19 17.19 20.21 -21.72
N ALA A 20 16.26 21.14 -21.57
CA ALA A 20 16.49 22.40 -20.85
C ALA A 20 16.82 22.16 -19.37
N LEU A 21 16.11 21.24 -18.70
CA LEU A 21 16.41 20.87 -17.31
C LEU A 21 17.77 20.18 -17.17
N GLN A 22 18.14 19.35 -18.14
CA GLN A 22 19.41 18.63 -18.14
C GLN A 22 20.59 19.57 -18.41
N ALA A 23 20.40 20.60 -19.24
CA ALA A 23 21.38 21.64 -19.49
C ALA A 23 21.52 22.62 -18.31
N ASN A 24 20.41 22.98 -17.66
CA ASN A 24 20.40 23.99 -16.59
C ASN A 24 20.77 23.43 -15.22
N ASP A 25 20.41 22.17 -14.93
CA ASP A 25 20.73 21.53 -13.65
C ASP A 25 20.98 20.01 -13.83
N PRO A 26 22.12 19.64 -14.43
CA PRO A 26 22.47 18.24 -14.68
C PRO A 26 22.57 17.43 -13.39
N HIS A 27 22.97 18.05 -12.27
CA HIS A 27 23.12 17.40 -10.98
C HIS A 27 21.78 17.03 -10.35
N ARG A 28 20.80 17.95 -10.27
CA ARG A 28 19.45 17.60 -9.75
C ARG A 28 18.69 16.65 -10.66
N VAL A 29 18.97 16.65 -11.97
CA VAL A 29 18.42 15.63 -12.86
C VAL A 29 19.02 14.29 -12.48
N GLN A 30 20.34 14.13 -12.37
CA GLN A 30 20.94 12.84 -11.98
C GLN A 30 20.51 12.37 -10.58
N SER A 31 20.48 13.25 -9.57
CA SER A 31 20.04 12.90 -8.21
C SER A 31 18.61 12.35 -8.17
N ARG A 32 17.68 12.90 -8.97
CA ARG A 32 16.31 12.38 -9.07
C ARG A 32 16.21 10.95 -9.61
N TRP A 33 17.17 10.52 -10.42
CA TRP A 33 17.19 9.15 -10.97
C TRP A 33 18.02 8.23 -10.06
N ALA A 34 19.03 8.77 -9.38
CA ALA A 34 19.79 8.08 -8.34
C ALA A 34 18.93 7.78 -7.11
N GLU A 35 17.95 8.63 -6.80
CA GLU A 35 16.89 8.39 -5.80
C GLU A 35 15.80 7.42 -6.29
N THR A 36 16.15 6.43 -7.12
CA THR A 36 15.28 5.28 -7.32
C THR A 36 15.07 4.66 -5.94
N THR A 37 13.81 4.67 -5.44
CA THR A 37 13.47 4.11 -4.14
C THR A 37 14.08 2.71 -4.04
N LYS A 38 15.08 2.53 -3.17
CA LYS A 38 15.68 1.21 -2.90
C LYS A 38 14.51 0.32 -2.47
N ARG A 39 14.05 -0.56 -3.37
CA ARG A 39 13.00 -1.52 -3.06
C ARG A 39 13.57 -2.42 -1.98
N ARG A 40 13.04 -2.30 -0.77
CA ARG A 40 13.32 -3.26 0.30
C ARG A 40 12.89 -4.64 -0.22
N GLU A 41 13.70 -5.65 0.04
CA GLU A 41 13.31 -7.03 -0.25
C GLU A 41 12.02 -7.33 0.51
N TYR A 42 10.95 -7.64 -0.23
CA TYR A 42 9.65 -7.88 0.35
C TYR A 42 9.55 -9.38 0.69
N TYR A 43 9.45 -9.67 1.99
CA TYR A 43 9.42 -11.04 2.51
C TYR A 43 8.20 -11.28 3.39
N VAL A 44 7.53 -12.41 3.16
CA VAL A 44 6.45 -12.97 3.98
C VAL A 44 6.78 -14.44 4.22
N PRO A 45 6.67 -14.94 5.46
CA PRO A 45 7.20 -16.26 5.80
C PRO A 45 6.40 -17.40 5.14
N PHE A 46 5.06 -17.35 5.19
CA PHE A 46 4.20 -18.45 4.72
C PHE A 46 2.97 -17.93 3.97
N VAL A 47 2.36 -18.82 3.16
CA VAL A 47 1.03 -18.59 2.56
C VAL A 47 0.00 -18.38 3.67
N ASN A 48 -1.00 -17.54 3.39
CA ASN A 48 -2.03 -17.15 4.34
C ASN A 48 -1.52 -16.41 5.60
N SER A 49 -0.23 -16.08 5.72
CA SER A 49 0.29 -15.40 6.92
C SER A 49 0.08 -13.89 6.93
N LEU A 50 -0.16 -13.29 5.76
CA LEU A 50 -0.42 -11.86 5.60
C LEU A 50 -1.21 -11.62 4.32
N TRP A 51 -2.42 -11.08 4.43
CA TRP A 51 -3.13 -10.51 3.28
C TRP A 51 -2.94 -9.00 3.22
N HIS A 52 -2.78 -8.48 2.02
CA HIS A 52 -2.85 -7.04 1.73
C HIS A 52 -4.21 -6.73 1.13
N ILE A 53 -4.89 -5.73 1.68
CA ILE A 53 -6.16 -5.22 1.17
C ILE A 53 -5.94 -3.79 0.68
N ASP A 54 -6.46 -3.48 -0.50
CA ASP A 54 -6.34 -2.15 -1.12
C ASP A 54 -7.63 -1.75 -1.86
N GLY A 55 -7.88 -0.44 -1.89
CA GLY A 55 -8.99 0.20 -2.58
C GLY A 55 -8.52 1.00 -3.80
N HIS A 56 -9.08 0.71 -4.96
CA HIS A 56 -8.81 1.43 -6.20
C HIS A 56 -9.91 2.46 -6.51
N HIS A 57 -9.57 3.74 -6.35
CA HIS A 57 -10.51 4.86 -6.44
C HIS A 57 -10.43 5.68 -7.75
N LYS A 58 -9.60 5.29 -8.74
CA LYS A 58 -9.41 6.12 -9.96
C LYS A 58 -10.68 6.33 -10.78
N VAL A 59 -11.66 5.44 -10.64
CA VAL A 59 -12.96 5.48 -11.35
C VAL A 59 -14.13 5.87 -10.44
N ILE A 60 -13.85 6.43 -9.25
CA ILE A 60 -14.89 6.83 -8.28
C ILE A 60 -15.87 7.88 -8.82
N LYS A 61 -15.49 8.64 -9.85
CA LYS A 61 -16.38 9.58 -10.57
C LYS A 61 -17.59 8.89 -11.20
N TYR A 62 -17.49 7.60 -11.50
CA TYR A 62 -18.59 6.76 -12.00
C TYR A 62 -19.26 5.97 -10.87
N LYS A 63 -18.99 6.32 -9.61
CA LYS A 63 -19.44 5.57 -8.42
C LYS A 63 -18.97 4.12 -8.45
N ILE A 64 -17.74 3.87 -8.90
CA ILE A 64 -17.12 2.54 -8.88
C ILE A 64 -15.88 2.62 -8.01
N VAL A 65 -15.81 1.75 -7.00
CA VAL A 65 -14.62 1.49 -6.18
C VAL A 65 -14.28 0.02 -6.35
N ILE A 66 -13.06 -0.29 -6.82
CA ILE A 66 -12.60 -1.68 -6.96
C ILE A 66 -11.76 -2.01 -5.74
N ARG A 67 -12.14 -3.03 -4.99
CA ARG A 67 -11.44 -3.48 -3.79
C ARG A 67 -10.79 -4.82 -4.08
N GLY A 68 -9.64 -5.09 -3.48
CA GLY A 68 -8.99 -6.38 -3.64
C GLY A 68 -8.17 -6.78 -2.43
N GLY A 69 -8.07 -8.09 -2.24
CA GLY A 69 -7.19 -8.74 -1.28
C GLY A 69 -6.17 -9.62 -2.00
N VAL A 70 -4.93 -9.61 -1.54
CA VAL A 70 -3.84 -10.43 -2.10
C VAL A 70 -3.05 -11.09 -0.97
N ASP A 71 -2.82 -12.40 -1.08
CA ASP A 71 -1.92 -13.10 -0.17
C ASP A 71 -0.45 -12.68 -0.40
N GLY A 72 0.21 -12.32 0.68
CA GLY A 72 1.54 -11.72 0.66
C GLY A 72 2.64 -12.67 0.22
N LYS A 73 2.48 -13.99 0.36
CA LYS A 73 3.49 -14.98 -0.02
C LYS A 73 3.25 -15.52 -1.43
N SER A 74 2.06 -16.06 -1.66
CA SER A 74 1.68 -16.72 -2.91
C SER A 74 1.33 -15.73 -4.03
N ARG A 75 1.00 -14.47 -3.68
CA ARG A 75 0.46 -13.45 -4.60
C ARG A 75 -0.89 -13.81 -5.21
N VAL A 76 -1.59 -14.81 -4.66
CA VAL A 76 -2.96 -15.14 -5.05
C VAL A 76 -3.88 -13.98 -4.68
N VAL A 77 -4.73 -13.59 -5.63
CA VAL A 77 -5.82 -12.64 -5.38
C VAL A 77 -6.91 -13.38 -4.62
N THR A 78 -7.07 -13.07 -3.33
CA THR A 78 -8.05 -13.76 -2.46
C THR A 78 -9.46 -13.28 -2.74
N PHE A 79 -9.62 -11.99 -3.06
CA PHE A 79 -10.85 -11.43 -3.63
C PHE A 79 -10.57 -10.20 -4.48
N MET A 80 -11.48 -9.92 -5.42
CA MET A 80 -11.52 -8.66 -6.16
C MET A 80 -12.98 -8.35 -6.50
N ARG A 81 -13.48 -7.18 -6.07
CA ARG A 81 -14.88 -6.78 -6.27
C ARG A 81 -14.99 -5.31 -6.64
N ALA A 82 -15.88 -5.00 -7.58
CA ALA A 82 -16.30 -3.64 -7.86
C ALA A 82 -17.57 -3.34 -7.07
N ASN A 83 -17.56 -2.26 -6.30
CA ASN A 83 -18.68 -1.80 -5.49
C ASN A 83 -19.07 -0.37 -5.83
N SER A 84 -20.32 -0.01 -5.54
CA SER A 84 -20.85 1.32 -5.81
C SER A 84 -20.59 2.35 -4.71
N ASN A 85 -19.99 1.93 -3.60
CA ASN A 85 -19.80 2.72 -2.40
C ASN A 85 -18.45 2.40 -1.72
N ASN A 86 -18.01 3.26 -0.79
CA ASN A 86 -16.80 3.04 0.02
C ASN A 86 -17.10 2.65 1.49
N ARG A 87 -18.24 2.02 1.79
CA ARG A 87 -18.64 1.70 3.17
C ARG A 87 -17.83 0.52 3.73
N ALA A 88 -17.62 0.52 5.04
CA ALA A 88 -16.81 -0.48 5.73
C ALA A 88 -17.45 -1.88 5.77
N ASP A 89 -18.78 -1.93 5.90
CA ASP A 89 -19.57 -3.16 5.82
C ASP A 89 -19.35 -3.90 4.49
N THR A 90 -19.34 -3.16 3.38
CA THR A 90 -19.10 -3.69 2.05
C THR A 90 -17.68 -4.28 1.91
N VAL A 91 -16.66 -3.69 2.56
CA VAL A 91 -15.30 -4.27 2.57
C VAL A 91 -15.27 -5.56 3.37
N ALA A 92 -15.90 -5.54 4.55
CA ALA A 92 -15.96 -6.68 5.43
C ALA A 92 -16.70 -7.86 4.81
N GLU A 93 -17.80 -7.65 4.10
CA GLU A 93 -18.48 -8.71 3.33
C GLU A 93 -17.55 -9.35 2.31
N CYS A 94 -16.85 -8.55 1.50
CA CYS A 94 -15.87 -9.08 0.53
C CYS A 94 -14.76 -9.90 1.21
N PHE A 95 -14.31 -9.43 2.37
CA PHE A 95 -13.28 -10.11 3.15
C PHE A 95 -13.79 -11.43 3.73
N LEU A 96 -14.98 -11.45 4.34
CA LEU A 96 -15.58 -12.63 4.94
C LEU A 96 -15.82 -13.73 3.90
N GLU A 97 -16.40 -13.39 2.76
CA GLU A 97 -16.58 -14.34 1.65
C GLU A 97 -15.24 -14.91 1.16
N ALA A 98 -14.17 -14.10 1.17
CA ALA A 98 -12.84 -14.60 0.85
C ALA A 98 -12.31 -15.55 1.91
N THR A 99 -12.55 -15.29 3.20
CA THR A 99 -12.13 -16.18 4.30
C THR A 99 -12.89 -17.51 4.32
N GLU A 100 -14.13 -17.55 3.84
CA GLU A 100 -14.86 -18.82 3.66
C GLU A 100 -14.18 -19.73 2.64
N ARG A 101 -13.53 -19.15 1.63
CA ARG A 101 -12.84 -19.89 0.57
C ARG A 101 -11.38 -20.21 0.89
N TRP A 102 -10.67 -19.28 1.51
CA TRP A 102 -9.21 -19.31 1.67
C TRP A 102 -8.76 -19.45 3.13
N GLU A 103 -9.70 -19.64 4.05
CA GLU A 103 -9.52 -19.56 5.50
C GLU A 103 -9.05 -18.17 5.96
N TRP A 104 -8.96 -18.00 7.28
CA TRP A 104 -8.58 -16.73 7.88
C TRP A 104 -7.06 -16.51 7.79
N PRO A 105 -6.60 -15.34 7.30
CA PRO A 105 -5.18 -15.04 7.30
C PRO A 105 -4.66 -14.80 8.71
N SER A 106 -3.37 -15.08 8.94
CA SER A 106 -2.72 -14.80 10.23
C SER A 106 -2.51 -13.31 10.49
N ARG A 107 -2.49 -12.45 9.45
CA ARG A 107 -2.47 -10.98 9.56
C ARG A 107 -3.14 -10.35 8.35
N VAL A 108 -3.66 -9.14 8.52
CA VAL A 108 -4.14 -8.29 7.43
C VAL A 108 -3.41 -6.96 7.50
N ARG A 109 -3.02 -6.42 6.33
CA ARG A 109 -2.51 -5.06 6.17
C ARG A 109 -3.41 -4.35 5.18
N ALA A 110 -3.95 -3.21 5.61
CA ALA A 110 -4.67 -2.29 4.76
C ALA A 110 -4.14 -0.87 5.03
N ASP A 111 -4.45 0.06 4.14
CA ASP A 111 -4.22 1.47 4.40
C ASP A 111 -5.15 1.98 5.52
N HIS A 112 -4.74 3.09 6.12
CA HIS A 112 -5.51 3.71 7.18
C HIS A 112 -6.69 4.45 6.55
N GLY A 113 -7.83 3.77 6.48
CA GLY A 113 -9.07 4.26 5.92
C GLY A 113 -10.27 3.77 6.71
N GLY A 114 -11.31 4.61 6.77
CA GLY A 114 -12.55 4.30 7.50
C GLY A 114 -13.23 3.04 6.96
N GLU A 115 -13.06 2.76 5.67
CA GLU A 115 -13.58 1.58 4.99
C GLU A 115 -12.96 0.26 5.48
N ASN A 116 -11.75 0.29 6.06
CA ASN A 116 -11.07 -0.92 6.52
C ASN A 116 -11.31 -1.22 8.00
N LEU A 117 -12.02 -0.35 8.72
CA LEU A 117 -12.25 -0.47 10.17
C LEU A 117 -12.93 -1.79 10.54
N GLU A 118 -13.90 -2.22 9.72
CA GLU A 118 -14.65 -3.44 10.03
C GLU A 118 -13.80 -4.71 9.81
N VAL A 119 -12.96 -4.74 8.78
CA VAL A 119 -11.97 -5.82 8.60
C VAL A 119 -10.99 -5.88 9.77
N MET A 120 -10.56 -4.72 10.26
CA MET A 120 -9.69 -4.64 11.44
C MET A 120 -10.38 -5.20 12.69
N ARG A 121 -11.67 -4.88 12.91
CA ARG A 121 -12.48 -5.42 14.01
C ARG A 121 -12.58 -6.96 13.92
N LEU A 122 -13.03 -7.46 12.77
CA LEU A 122 -13.21 -8.89 12.51
C LEU A 122 -11.91 -9.69 12.72
N THR A 123 -10.79 -9.19 12.22
CA THR A 123 -9.50 -9.87 12.37
C THR A 123 -8.95 -9.83 13.79
N GLY A 124 -9.32 -8.84 14.61
CA GLY A 124 -9.04 -8.82 16.04
C GLY A 124 -9.87 -9.87 16.79
N GLU A 125 -11.16 -9.93 16.51
CA GLU A 125 -12.10 -10.88 17.13
C GLU A 125 -11.75 -12.33 16.82
N ALA A 126 -11.48 -12.65 15.55
CA ALA A 126 -11.09 -14.00 15.13
C ALA A 126 -9.80 -14.51 15.82
N ARG A 127 -8.99 -13.60 16.36
CA ARG A 127 -7.74 -13.94 17.06
C ARG A 127 -7.83 -13.84 18.59
N GLY A 128 -9.02 -13.58 19.14
CA GLY A 128 -9.20 -13.39 20.58
C GLY A 128 -8.51 -12.13 21.13
N SER A 129 -8.12 -11.19 20.26
CA SER A 129 -7.50 -9.93 20.64
C SER A 129 -8.55 -8.83 20.49
N LEU A 130 -9.21 -8.45 21.59
CA LEU A 130 -9.83 -7.13 21.64
C LEU A 130 -8.71 -6.09 21.48
N TYR A 131 -8.63 -5.47 20.29
CA TYR A 131 -7.68 -4.46 19.80
C TYR A 131 -6.25 -4.90 19.43
N PRO A 132 -5.79 -4.59 18.19
CA PRO A 132 -4.38 -4.38 17.90
C PRO A 132 -4.03 -2.88 17.90
N LYS A 133 -2.90 -2.53 18.52
CA LYS A 133 -2.28 -1.20 18.44
C LYS A 133 -2.05 -0.80 16.97
N PRO A 134 -2.21 0.50 16.61
CA PRO A 134 -1.86 0.97 15.29
C PRO A 134 -0.34 0.89 15.11
N THR A 135 0.13 -0.07 14.31
CA THR A 135 1.54 -0.09 13.91
C THR A 135 1.78 1.00 12.88
N HIS A 136 2.11 2.20 13.36
CA HIS A 136 2.79 3.20 12.55
C HIS A 136 4.06 2.58 11.96
N ARG A 137 4.29 2.82 10.66
CA ARG A 137 5.59 2.60 10.02
C ARG A 137 6.67 3.36 10.81
N ALA A 138 7.56 2.64 11.46
CA ALA A 138 8.91 3.09 11.77
C ALA A 138 9.82 1.86 11.83
N ASP A 139 10.14 1.32 10.66
CA ASP A 139 11.26 0.40 10.50
C ASP A 139 12.42 1.22 9.93
N VAL A 140 13.18 1.83 10.84
CA VAL A 140 14.45 2.51 10.62
C VAL A 140 15.53 1.73 11.36
N GLY A 141 16.16 0.82 10.61
CA GLY A 141 17.58 0.48 10.61
C GLY A 141 18.38 0.38 11.92
N GLY A 142 19.05 -0.75 12.10
CA GLY A 142 20.30 -0.82 12.86
C GLY A 142 20.66 -2.24 13.32
N ARG A 143 21.50 -2.94 12.56
CA ARG A 143 22.30 -4.07 13.11
C ARG A 143 23.48 -3.49 13.88
N SER A 144 23.70 -3.97 15.10
CA SER A 144 25.02 -4.24 15.73
C SER A 144 24.70 -5.10 16.95
N ALA A 145 25.03 -6.39 16.97
CA ALA A 145 26.27 -6.91 17.56
C ALA A 145 26.58 -6.21 18.90
N VAL A 146 26.32 -6.89 20.02
CA VAL A 146 27.34 -7.53 20.86
C VAL A 146 26.68 -8.34 21.99
N ASP A 147 27.21 -9.54 22.18
CA ASP A 147 27.08 -10.35 23.39
C ASP A 147 27.48 -9.60 24.66
N ASN A 148 26.89 -9.99 25.80
CA ASN A 148 27.46 -10.11 27.16
C ASN A 148 26.27 -10.28 28.14
N ILE A 149 25.93 -11.47 28.65
CA ILE A 149 26.61 -12.28 29.67
C ILE A 149 26.83 -11.53 31.01
N LYS A 150 26.11 -12.01 32.04
CA LYS A 150 26.30 -11.84 33.52
C LYS A 150 26.12 -10.40 34.05
N SER A 151 25.56 -10.16 35.24
CA SER A 151 25.18 -10.99 36.40
C SER A 151 23.81 -10.58 36.93
#